data_AF-A0A198ADJ2-F1
#
_entry.id   AF-A0A198ADJ2-F1
#
_cell.length_a   1.000
_cell.length_b   1.000
_cell.length_c   1.000
_cell.angle_alpha   90.00
_cell.angle_beta   90.00
_cell.angle_gamma   90.00
#
_symmetry.space_group_name_H-M   'P 1'
#
loop_
_entity.id
_entity.type
_entity.pdbx_description
1 polymer ?
#
loop_
_entity_poly.entity_id
_entity_poly.type
_entity_poly.pdbx_seq_one_letter_code
_entity_poly.pdbx_strand_id
1 'polypeptide(L)' 'MNVYQLKSGMLQYYVAAEDEEHANEQGMDAQRFPDLHFLPFIATKVEVEGVTIVATSNDQVEDPKTRKQRTQ' A
#
# COMPACT_ATOMS: atom_id res chain seq x y z
N MET A 1 0.53 9.47 -12.89
CA MET A 1 0.56 8.77 -11.60
C MET A 1 1.07 7.37 -11.84
N ASN A 2 2.20 7.02 -11.25
CA ASN A 2 2.88 5.74 -11.41
C ASN A 2 2.64 4.88 -10.16
N VAL A 3 2.77 3.57 -10.28
CA VAL A 3 2.73 2.66 -9.13
C VAL A 3 4.16 2.25 -8.79
N TYR A 4 4.51 2.37 -7.52
CA TYR A 4 5.79 1.94 -6.98
C TYR A 4 5.57 0.81 -5.99
N GLN A 5 6.39 -0.22 -6.11
CA GLN A 5 6.51 -1.27 -5.13
C GLN A 5 7.58 -0.86 -4.10
N LEU A 6 7.20 -0.79 -2.83
CA LEU A 6 8.12 -0.62 -1.71
C LEU A 6 8.43 -1.99 -1.13
N LYS A 7 9.70 -2.41 -1.16
CA LYS A 7 10.12 -3.75 -0.71
C LYS A 7 11.20 -3.69 0.36
N SER A 8 10.98 -4.37 1.47
CA SER A 8 11.99 -4.63 2.50
C SER A 8 11.92 -6.09 2.97
N GLY A 9 12.88 -6.90 2.56
CA GLY A 9 12.86 -8.35 2.84
C GLY A 9 11.60 -9.03 2.26
N MET A 10 10.72 -9.49 3.15
CA MET A 10 9.44 -10.11 2.82
C MET A 10 8.26 -9.12 2.79
N LEU A 11 8.46 -7.88 3.29
CA LEU A 11 7.45 -6.84 3.27
C LEU A 11 7.37 -6.23 1.87
N GLN A 12 6.14 -6.08 1.38
CA GLN A 12 5.86 -5.53 0.07
C GLN A 12 4.59 -4.69 0.12
N TYR A 13 4.74 -3.40 -0.18
CA TYR A 13 3.63 -2.45 -0.29
C TYR A 13 3.60 -1.84 -1.69
N TYR A 14 2.44 -1.34 -2.08
CA TYR A 14 2.27 -0.60 -3.33
C TYR A 14 1.75 0.79 -3.03
N VAL A 15 2.42 1.79 -3.58
CA VAL A 15 2.05 3.20 -3.45
C VAL A 15 1.89 3.82 -4.81
N ALA A 16 0.93 4.74 -4.92
CA ALA A 16 0.78 5.57 -6.10
C ALA A 16 1.54 6.88 -5.85
N ALA A 17 2.51 7.20 -6.71
CA ALA A 17 3.34 8.38 -6.61
C ALA A 17 3.64 8.97 -8.00
N GLU A 18 4.04 10.24 -8.05
CA GLU A 18 4.42 10.89 -9.30
C GLU A 18 5.78 10.39 -9.79
N ASP A 19 6.73 10.28 -8.86
CA ASP A 19 8.10 9.83 -9.07
C ASP A 19 8.59 8.92 -7.92
N GLU A 20 9.85 8.49 -8.00
CA GLU A 20 10.48 7.61 -7.00
C GLU A 20 10.74 8.33 -5.68
N GLU A 21 11.00 9.65 -5.71
CA GLU A 21 11.26 10.44 -4.51
C GLU A 21 10.01 10.50 -3.62
N HIS A 22 8.86 10.84 -4.21
CA HIS A 22 7.57 10.83 -3.52
C HIS A 22 7.17 9.42 -3.05
N ALA A 23 7.55 8.37 -3.77
CA ALA A 23 7.31 6.99 -3.34
C ALA A 23 8.13 6.64 -2.09
N ASN A 24 9.39 7.10 -2.04
CA ASN A 24 10.26 6.93 -0.86
C ASN A 24 9.75 7.73 0.33
N GLU A 25 9.37 9.00 0.14
CA GLU A 25 8.77 9.81 1.20
C GLU A 25 7.52 9.15 1.80
N GLN A 26 6.63 8.63 0.95
CA GLN A 26 5.47 7.87 1.42
C GLN A 26 5.87 6.60 2.17
N GLY A 27 6.87 5.85 1.71
CA GLY A 27 7.38 4.66 2.40
C GLY A 27 8.01 4.95 3.76
N MET A 28 8.50 6.18 3.94
CA MET A 28 9.00 6.70 5.22
C MET A 28 7.89 7.30 6.10
N ASP A 29 6.62 7.20 5.74
CA ASP A 29 5.54 7.61 6.64
C ASP A 29 5.27 6.52 7.68
N ALA A 30 5.70 6.75 8.93
CA ALA A 30 5.50 5.82 10.04
C ALA A 30 4.02 5.59 10.41
N GLN A 31 3.12 6.51 10.06
CA GLN A 31 1.69 6.33 10.31
C GLN A 31 1.04 5.40 9.30
N ARG A 32 1.51 5.44 8.04
CA ARG A 32 0.99 4.60 6.95
C ARG A 32 1.71 3.26 6.85
N PHE A 33 3.02 3.25 7.06
CA PHE A 33 3.88 2.07 6.94
C PHE A 33 4.76 1.90 8.19
N PRO A 34 4.17 1.64 9.37
CA PRO A 34 4.91 1.51 10.62
C PRO A 34 5.97 0.40 10.59
N ASP A 35 5.72 -0.67 9.82
CA ASP A 35 6.64 -1.80 9.66
C ASP A 35 7.78 -1.52 8.69
N LEU A 36 7.58 -0.60 7.74
CA LEU A 36 8.55 -0.29 6.69
C LEU A 36 9.44 0.92 7.07
N HIS A 37 8.89 1.91 7.76
CA HIS A 37 9.54 3.18 8.08
C HIS A 37 10.91 3.01 8.76
N PHE A 38 11.06 2.01 9.63
CA PHE A 38 12.30 1.75 10.38
C PHE A 38 13.25 0.76 9.70
N LEU A 39 12.92 0.31 8.48
CA LEU A 39 13.70 -0.67 7.74
C LEU A 39 14.22 -0.07 6.43
N PRO A 40 15.40 -0.52 5.96
CA PRO A 40 15.83 -0.18 4.61
C PRO A 40 14.87 -0.82 3.60
N PHE A 41 14.33 -0.01 2.69
CA PHE A 41 13.47 -0.48 1.60
C PHE A 41 13.93 0.07 0.26
N ILE A 42 13.45 -0.53 -0.82
CA ILE A 42 13.68 -0.08 -2.19
C ILE A 42 12.32 0.26 -2.80
N ALA A 43 12.19 1.44 -3.38
CA ALA A 43 11.07 1.82 -4.23
C ALA A 43 11.38 1.45 -5.69
N THR A 44 10.51 0.70 -6.34
CA THR A 44 10.68 0.31 -7.76
C THR A 44 9.40 0.60 -8.52
N LYS A 45 9.51 1.34 -9.64
CA LYS A 45 8.36 1.56 -10.52
C LYS A 45 7.92 0.23 -11.12
N VAL A 46 6.65 -0.11 -10.97
CA VAL A 46 6.07 -1.36 -11.48
C VAL A 46 4.95 -1.05 -12.46
N GLU A 47 4.96 -1.76 -13.59
CA GLU A 47 3.85 -1.80 -14.52
C GLU A 47 3.04 -3.06 -14.22
N VAL A 48 1.85 -2.87 -13.66
CA VAL A 48 0.99 -3.99 -13.26
C VAL A 48 -0.02 -4.24 -14.38
N GLU A 49 0.32 -5.15 -15.28
CA GLU A 49 -0.57 -5.54 -16.37
C GLU A 49 -1.79 -6.31 -15.84
N GLY A 50 -2.99 -5.82 -16.16
CA GLY A 50 -4.23 -6.58 -15.99
C GLY A 50 -4.97 -6.46 -14.65
N VAL A 51 -4.58 -5.56 -13.75
CA VAL A 51 -5.28 -5.38 -12.46
C VAL A 51 -5.51 -3.90 -12.14
N THR A 52 -6.76 -3.54 -11.79
CA THR A 52 -7.07 -2.21 -11.26
C THR A 52 -6.58 -2.13 -9.82
N ILE A 53 -5.47 -1.45 -9.58
CA ILE A 53 -5.01 -1.14 -8.22
C ILE A 53 -5.87 0.01 -7.70
N VAL A 54 -6.84 -0.33 -6.85
CA VAL A 54 -7.57 0.68 -6.07
C VAL A 54 -6.66 1.06 -4.91
N ALA A 55 -6.03 2.23 -5.00
CA ALA A 55 -5.36 2.83 -3.85
C ALA A 55 -6.43 3.24 -2.84
N THR A 56 -6.82 2.32 -1.95
CA THR A 56 -7.70 2.63 -0.84
C THR A 56 -6.97 3.53 0.14
N SER A 57 -7.37 4.81 0.20
CA SER A 57 -7.11 5.65 1.35
C SER A 57 -7.68 4.93 2.58
N ASN A 58 -6.93 4.91 3.69
CA ASN A 58 -7.24 4.19 4.94
C ASN A 58 -8.59 4.52 5.61
N ASP A 59 -9.48 5.27 4.98
CA ASP A 59 -10.83 5.57 5.47
C ASP A 59 -11.86 4.46 5.16
N GLN A 60 -11.51 3.42 4.38
CA GLN A 60 -12.44 2.32 4.06
C GLN A 60 -11.76 0.95 4.08
N VAL A 61 -11.36 0.50 5.26
CA VAL A 61 -11.29 -0.95 5.52
C VAL A 61 -12.51 -1.31 6.36
N GLU A 62 -13.68 -1.38 5.70
CA GLU A 62 -14.84 -2.02 6.32
C GLU A 62 -14.58 -3.55 6.30
N ASP A 63 -14.28 -4.07 7.48
CA ASP A 63 -13.99 -5.47 7.76
C ASP A 63 -15.05 -6.40 7.11
N PRO A 64 -14.71 -7.31 6.18
CA PRO A 64 -15.69 -8.20 5.54
C PRO A 64 -16.21 -9.32 6.46
N LYS A 65 -16.02 -9.22 7.78
CA LYS A 65 -16.34 -10.29 8.76
C LYS A 65 -17.66 -10.15 9.52
N THR A 66 -18.48 -9.13 9.26
CA THR A 66 -19.82 -8.99 9.90
C THR A 66 -20.99 -9.44 9.03
N ARG A 67 -20.77 -10.24 7.98
CA ARG A 67 -21.86 -11.01 7.34
C ARG A 67 -22.17 -12.27 8.16
N LYS A 68 -22.61 -12.09 9.41
CA LYS A 68 -23.29 -13.14 10.17
C LYS A 68 -24.71 -12.69 10.50
N GLN A 69 -25.64 -13.28 9.75
CA GLN A 69 -26.96 -13.75 10.18
C GLN A 69 -27.64 -12.93 11.28
N ARG A 70 -28.74 -12.25 10.90
CA ARG A 70 -29.95 -12.41 11.69
C ARG A 70 -31.19 -12.45 10.79
N THR A 71 -31.58 -13.68 10.50
CA THR A 71 -32.95 -14.07 10.20
C THR A 71 -33.80 -13.86 11.44
N GLN A 72 -34.92 -13.15 11.30
CA GLN A 72 -36.27 -13.36 11.89
C GLN A 72 -37.02 -12.04 11.97
#